data_AF-A0A1G9UYQ0-F1
#
_entry.id   AF-A0A1G9UYQ0-F1
#
_cell.length_a   1.000
_cell.length_b   1.000
_cell.length_c   1.000
_cell.angle_alpha   90.00
_cell.angle_beta   90.00
_cell.angle_gamma   90.00
#
_symmetry.space_group_name_H-M   'P 1'
#
loop_
_entity.id
_entity.type
_entity.pdbx_description
1 polymer ?
#
loop_
_entity_poly.entity_id
_entity_poly.type
_entity_poly.pdbx_seq_one_letter_code
_entity_poly.pdbx_strand_id
1 'polypeptide(L)'
;MPSSYSLGPRFEALMAELVKSGRYNSKSEILRDGLRMVEEREAKFLSELEELREAVRLGSESGPGIPVEEVFERLTAKYEQMAKDQGLL
;
A
#
# COMPACT_ATOMS: atom_id res chain seq x y z
N MET A 1 17.01 -22.28 -21.09
CA MET A 1 18.44 -21.91 -20.92
C MET A 1 18.55 -20.98 -19.72
N PRO A 2 19.57 -21.10 -18.85
CA PRO A 2 19.78 -20.09 -17.81
C PRO A 2 20.18 -18.77 -18.47
N SER A 3 19.41 -17.71 -18.20
CA SER A 3 19.75 -16.36 -18.62
C SER A 3 20.88 -15.82 -17.72
N SER A 4 21.93 -15.25 -18.31
CA SER A 4 23.02 -14.60 -17.57
C SER A 4 22.85 -13.09 -17.64
N TYR A 5 22.93 -12.43 -16.49
CA TYR A 5 22.80 -10.98 -16.36
C TYR A 5 23.98 -10.44 -15.54
N SER A 6 24.49 -9.27 -15.90
CA SER A 6 25.53 -8.58 -15.12
C SER A 6 24.89 -7.50 -14.26
N LEU A 7 25.00 -7.62 -12.93
CA LEU A 7 24.41 -6.67 -11.98
C LEU A 7 25.43 -5.63 -11.46
N GLY A 8 26.69 -5.73 -11.87
CA GLY A 8 27.78 -4.89 -11.38
C GLY A 8 28.31 -5.32 -10.00
N PRO A 9 29.49 -4.78 -9.62
CA PRO A 9 30.31 -5.34 -8.54
C PRO A 9 29.63 -5.30 -7.16
N ARG A 10 28.85 -4.25 -6.87
CA ARG A 10 28.15 -4.11 -5.58
C ARG A 10 27.16 -5.24 -5.33
N PHE A 11 26.32 -5.54 -6.31
CA PHE A 11 25.28 -6.54 -6.18
C PHE A 11 25.84 -7.96 -6.25
N GLU A 12 26.88 -8.18 -7.06
CA GLU A 12 27.60 -9.46 -7.08
C GLU A 12 28.24 -9.79 -5.73
N ALA A 13 28.85 -8.80 -5.07
CA ALA A 13 29.41 -8.95 -3.72
C ALA A 13 28.32 -9.26 -2.69
N LEU A 14 27.22 -8.50 -2.69
CA LEU A 14 26.07 -8.76 -1.81
C LEU A 14 25.50 -10.17 -1.99
N MET A 15 25.27 -10.60 -3.24
CA MET A 15 24.75 -11.95 -3.51
C MET A 15 25.73 -13.04 -3.05
N ALA A 16 27.03 -12.82 -3.19
CA ALA A 16 28.04 -13.74 -2.69
C ALA A 16 28.02 -13.86 -1.15
N GLU A 17 27.85 -12.75 -0.43
CA GLU A 17 27.70 -12.75 1.04
C GLU A 17 26.42 -13.46 1.49
N LEU A 18 25.31 -13.22 0.79
CA LEU A 18 24.02 -13.86 1.09
C LEU A 18 24.06 -15.37 0.88
N VAL A 19 24.78 -15.85 -0.14
CA VAL A 19 25.00 -17.28 -0.33
C VAL A 19 25.98 -17.83 0.72
N LYS A 20 27.09 -17.13 0.98
CA LYS A 20 28.10 -17.55 1.96
C LYS A 20 27.54 -17.65 3.38
N SER A 21 26.61 -16.77 3.74
CA SER A 21 25.93 -16.81 5.04
C SER A 21 24.91 -17.95 5.17
N GLY A 22 24.63 -18.68 4.08
CA GLY A 22 23.64 -19.75 4.05
C GLY A 22 22.18 -19.26 3.99
N ARG A 23 21.95 -17.94 3.87
CA ARG A 23 20.60 -17.39 3.75
C ARG A 23 19.92 -17.78 2.44
N TYR A 24 20.70 -17.98 1.38
CA TYR A 24 20.25 -18.45 0.08
C TYR A 24 21.19 -19.54 -0.46
N ASN A 25 20.66 -20.48 -1.25
CA ASN A 25 21.44 -21.58 -1.80
C ASN A 25 22.14 -21.20 -3.12
N SER A 26 21.63 -20.18 -3.83
CA SER A 26 22.20 -19.75 -5.11
C SER A 26 21.86 -18.30 -5.46
N LYS A 27 22.66 -17.68 -6.33
CA LYS A 27 22.36 -16.36 -6.91
C LYS A 27 21.04 -16.34 -7.68
N SER A 28 20.71 -17.43 -8.38
CA SER A 28 19.46 -17.57 -9.12
C SER A 28 18.23 -17.58 -8.21
N GLU A 29 18.38 -18.08 -6.98
CA GLU A 29 17.33 -18.02 -5.96
C GLU A 29 17.11 -16.58 -5.49
N ILE A 30 18.19 -15.86 -5.19
CA ILE A 30 18.14 -14.43 -4.81
C ILE A 30 17.46 -13.61 -5.91
N LEU A 31 17.80 -13.86 -7.18
CA LEU A 31 17.19 -13.15 -8.30
C LEU A 31 15.69 -13.40 -8.40
N ARG A 32 15.25 -14.66 -8.28
CA ARG A 32 13.81 -14.99 -8.28
C ARG A 32 13.08 -14.36 -7.11
N ASP A 33 13.71 -14.35 -5.94
CA ASP A 33 13.15 -13.71 -4.75
C ASP A 33 13.02 -12.19 -4.93
N GLY A 34 14.06 -11.55 -5.47
CA GLY A 34 14.03 -10.13 -5.82
C GLY A 34 12.95 -9.79 -6.85
N LEU A 35 12.78 -10.62 -7.89
CA LEU A 35 11.70 -10.44 -8.87
C LEU A 35 10.32 -10.60 -8.22
N ARG A 36 10.14 -11.59 -7.34
CA ARG A 36 8.87 -11.75 -6.60
C ARG A 36 8.56 -10.51 -5.76
N MET A 37 9.55 -9.94 -5.08
CA MET A 37 9.36 -8.71 -4.31
C MET A 37 8.98 -7.50 -5.20
N VAL A 38 9.46 -7.46 -6.44
CA VAL A 38 9.06 -6.44 -7.41
C VAL A 38 7.62 -6.67 -7.87
N GLU A 39 7.25 -7.90 -8.22
CA GLU A 39 5.89 -8.28 -8.61
C GLU A 39 4.88 -7.97 -7.50
N GLU A 40 5.17 -8.34 -6.25
CA GLU A 40 4.32 -8.07 -5.09
C GLU A 40 4.12 -6.56 -4.86
N ARG A 41 5.20 -5.77 -5.00
CA ARG A 41 5.13 -4.32 -4.85
C ARG A 41 4.28 -3.69 -5.95
N GLU A 42 4.46 -4.12 -7.19
CA GLU A 42 3.70 -3.60 -8.33
C GLU A 42 2.23 -3.96 -8.21
N ALA A 43 1.91 -5.22 -7.86
CA ALA A 43 0.54 -5.66 -7.63
C ALA A 43 -0.14 -4.84 -6.52
N LYS A 44 0.57 -4.59 -5.41
CA LYS A 44 0.08 -3.76 -4.32
C LYS A 44 -0.16 -2.32 -4.78
N PHE A 45 0.79 -1.72 -5.48
CA PHE A 45 0.67 -0.35 -5.99
C PHE A 45 -0.52 -0.19 -6.94
N LEU A 46 -0.70 -1.14 -7.86
CA LEU A 46 -1.84 -1.11 -8.79
C LEU A 46 -3.18 -1.27 -8.06
N SER A 47 -3.26 -2.12 -7.04
CA SER A 47 -4.47 -2.26 -6.20
C SER A 47 -4.80 -0.96 -5.46
N GLU A 48 -3.82 -0.36 -4.79
CA GLU A 48 -4.00 0.90 -4.06
C GLU A 48 -4.38 2.05 -5.01
N LEU A 49 -3.80 2.08 -6.20
CA LEU A 49 -4.11 3.08 -7.22
C LEU A 49 -5.55 2.93 -7.73
N GLU A 50 -6.03 1.70 -7.91
CA GLU A 50 -7.39 1.45 -8.36
C GLU A 50 -8.41 1.81 -7.28
N GLU A 51 -8.14 1.46 -6.01
CA GLU A 51 -8.96 1.89 -4.88
C GLU A 51 -9.03 3.42 -4.76
N LEU A 52 -7.91 4.12 -4.97
CA LEU A 52 -7.88 5.58 -4.93
C LEU A 52 -8.67 6.19 -6.09
N ARG A 53 -8.55 5.64 -7.30
CA ARG A 53 -9.34 6.08 -8.47
C ARG A 53 -10.83 5.89 -8.24
N GLU A 54 -11.22 4.76 -7.67
CA GLU A 54 -12.59 4.46 -7.27
C GLU A 54 -13.10 5.49 -6.27
N ALA A 55 -12.34 5.75 -5.19
CA ALA A 55 -12.71 6.71 -4.16
C ALA A 55 -12.86 8.14 -4.72
N VAL A 56 -11.98 8.56 -5.62
CA VAL A 56 -12.07 9.85 -6.32
C VAL A 56 -13.30 9.89 -7.22
N ARG A 57 -13.59 8.82 -7.96
CA ARG A 57 -14.79 8.77 -8.81
C ARG A 57 -16.06 8.87 -7.98
N LEU A 58 -16.18 8.06 -6.93
CA LEU A 58 -17.31 8.12 -6.00
C LEU A 58 -17.45 9.51 -5.38
N GLY A 59 -16.35 10.13 -4.98
CA GLY A 59 -16.33 11.51 -4.46
C GLY A 59 -16.82 12.53 -5.50
N SER A 60 -16.32 12.44 -6.74
CA SER A 60 -16.74 13.33 -7.83
C SER A 60 -18.19 13.15 -8.24
N GLU A 61 -18.73 11.94 -8.11
CA GLU A 61 -20.13 11.59 -8.41
C GLU A 61 -21.06 11.79 -7.21
N SER A 62 -20.53 12.12 -6.02
CA SER A 62 -21.32 12.26 -4.79
C SER A 62 -22.18 13.53 -4.71
N GLY A 63 -22.11 14.39 -5.74
CA GLY A 63 -22.85 15.64 -5.81
C GLY A 63 -22.02 16.85 -5.35
N PRO A 64 -22.67 18.01 -5.15
CA PRO A 64 -21.97 19.22 -4.76
C PRO A 64 -21.39 19.11 -3.34
N GLY A 65 -20.26 19.78 -3.12
CA GLY A 65 -19.68 19.89 -1.78
C GLY A 65 -20.62 20.60 -0.82
N ILE A 66 -20.64 20.14 0.43
CA ILE A 66 -21.43 20.73 1.51
C ILE A 66 -20.54 21.70 2.31
N PRO A 67 -21.01 22.90 2.67
CA PRO A 67 -20.28 23.81 3.55
C PRO A 67 -19.87 23.13 4.86
N VAL A 68 -18.65 23.41 5.32
CA VAL A 68 -18.09 22.72 6.48
C VAL A 68 -18.87 23.02 7.78
N GLU A 69 -19.42 24.23 7.88
CA GLU A 69 -20.24 24.67 9.01
C GLU A 69 -21.51 23.81 9.14
N GLU A 70 -22.21 23.57 8.02
CA GLU A 70 -23.41 22.71 7.99
C GLU A 70 -23.07 21.26 8.40
N VAL A 71 -21.92 20.76 7.95
CA VAL A 71 -21.44 19.42 8.34
C VAL A 71 -21.19 19.36 9.83
N PHE A 72 -20.50 20.35 10.41
CA PHE A 72 -20.20 20.38 11.84
C PHE A 72 -21.45 20.52 12.70
N GLU A 73 -22.37 21.43 12.36
CA GLU A 73 -23.63 21.59 13.08
C GLU A 73 -24.42 20.27 13.14
N ARG A 74 -24.56 19.60 11.98
CA ARG A 74 -25.24 18.30 11.89
C ARG A 74 -24.54 17.22 12.73
N LEU A 75 -23.21 17.15 12.66
CA LEU A 75 -22.44 16.14 13.39
C LEU A 75 -22.49 16.37 14.90
N THR A 76 -22.34 17.61 15.36
CA THR A 76 -22.47 17.96 16.79
C THR A 76 -23.84 17.55 17.31
N ALA A 77 -24.93 17.93 16.62
CA ALA A 77 -26.27 17.56 17.02
C ALA A 77 -26.48 16.03 17.09
N LYS A 78 -25.94 15.28 16.11
CA LYS A 78 -26.00 13.82 16.10
C LYS A 78 -25.31 13.22 17.32
N TYR A 79 -24.09 13.66 17.63
CA TYR A 79 -23.30 13.08 18.72
C TYR A 79 -23.80 13.49 20.10
N GLU A 80 -24.34 14.70 20.27
CA GLU A 80 -25.03 15.11 21.50
C GLU A 80 -26.26 14.24 21.77
N GLN A 81 -27.04 13.95 20.74
CA GLN A 81 -28.21 13.07 20.89
C GLN A 81 -27.78 11.65 21.27
N MET A 82 -26.75 11.10 20.62
CA MET A 82 -26.20 9.79 20.97
C MET A 82 -25.69 9.74 22.43
N ALA A 83 -25.08 10.81 22.92
CA ALA A 83 -24.61 10.90 24.30
C ALA A 83 -25.76 10.90 25.31
N LYS A 84 -26.85 11.63 25.01
CA LYS A 84 -28.09 11.62 25.82
C LYS A 84 -28.75 10.24 25.82
N ASP A 85 -28.83 9.60 24.66
CA ASP A 85 -29.40 8.25 24.54
C ASP A 85 -28.59 7.21 25.33
N GLN A 86 -27.29 7.45 25.53
CA GLN A 86 -26.39 6.62 26.32
C GLN A 86 -26.29 7.03 27.80
N GLY A 87 -26.99 8.10 28.21
CA GLY A 87 -26.98 8.60 29.59
C GLY A 87 -25.65 9.22 30.04
N LEU A 88 -24.80 9.63 29.10
CA LEU A 88 -23.53 10.32 29.36
C LEU A 88 -23.72 11.85 29.56
N LEU A 89 -24.90 12.35 29.18
CA LEU A 89 -25.42 13.71 29.37
C LEU A 89 -26.88 13.61 29.80
#